data_AF-A0A508A2I7-F1
#
_entry.id   AF-A0A508A2I7-F1
#
_cell.length_a   1.000
_cell.length_b   1.000
_cell.length_c   1.000
_cell.angle_alpha   90.00
_cell.angle_beta   90.00
_cell.angle_gamma   90.00
#
_symmetry.space_group_name_H-M   'P 1'
#
loop_
_entity.id
_entity.type
_entity.pdbx_description
1 polymer ?
#
loop_
_entity_poly.entity_id
_entity_poly.type
_entity_poly.pdbx_seq_one_letter_code
_entity_poly.pdbx_strand_id
1 'polypeptide(L)'
;MLAGAVLLAGAAGAVAVLVFWLWGWFTVEPAVLRDGETRTSASGRYTSEFFAEEIDGKRNVYPVIKNAAGEVVWADDRRYLMSAHSVGVVWQEDADVLWLLSKDIGSSCVVEKDGVWVKDWNWSALPSDIEKIEKG
;
A
#
# COMPACT_ATOMS: atom_id res chain seq x y z
N MET A 1 39.59 22.01 -18.51
CA MET A 1 38.74 23.22 -18.51
C MET A 1 37.76 23.11 -17.35
N LEU A 2 37.67 24.18 -16.56
CA LEU A 2 36.78 24.41 -15.40
C LEU A 2 35.28 24.21 -15.79
N ALA A 3 34.29 24.01 -14.93
CA ALA A 3 34.01 24.39 -13.53
C ALA A 3 32.99 23.36 -12.96
N GLY A 4 32.80 23.09 -11.67
CA GLY A 4 32.87 23.93 -10.47
C GLY A 4 31.46 24.11 -9.91
N ALA A 5 31.15 23.47 -8.77
CA ALA A 5 30.25 23.99 -7.73
C ALA A 5 30.21 23.01 -6.54
N VAL A 6 31.05 23.26 -5.54
CA VAL A 6 30.79 22.87 -4.15
C VAL A 6 29.97 23.99 -3.54
N LEU A 7 28.84 23.67 -2.93
CA LEU A 7 28.21 24.48 -1.89
C LEU A 7 27.94 23.57 -0.68
N LEU A 8 28.65 23.86 0.41
CA LEU A 8 28.45 23.34 1.76
C LEU A 8 27.75 24.44 2.57
N ALA A 9 26.58 24.12 3.14
CA ALA A 9 25.96 24.73 4.33
C ALA A 9 24.61 24.01 4.54
N GLY A 10 24.13 23.58 5.70
CA GLY A 10 24.55 23.64 7.10
C GLY A 10 23.39 23.06 7.93
N ALA A 11 23.73 22.31 8.99
CA ALA A 11 22.98 21.91 10.18
C ALA A 11 21.44 21.65 10.16
N ALA A 12 21.10 20.48 10.76
CA ALA A 12 19.92 20.14 11.56
C ALA A 12 18.75 19.40 10.88
N GLY A 13 18.61 18.12 11.27
CA GLY A 13 17.30 17.50 11.54
C GLY A 13 16.56 16.88 10.36
N ALA A 14 16.99 15.69 9.94
CA ALA A 14 16.15 14.52 9.58
C ALA A 14 16.99 13.59 8.71
N VAL A 15 17.27 12.40 9.21
CA VAL A 15 17.92 11.33 8.44
C VAL A 15 16.86 10.76 7.49
N ALA A 16 16.61 11.46 6.39
CA ALA A 16 15.86 10.91 5.26
C ALA A 16 16.85 10.10 4.41
N VAL A 17 16.98 8.83 4.74
CA VAL A 17 17.71 7.85 3.93
C VAL A 17 16.87 7.58 2.69
N LEU A 18 16.99 8.45 1.69
CA LEU A 18 16.48 8.22 0.34
C LEU A 18 17.44 7.24 -0.36
N VAL A 19 17.28 5.96 -0.04
CA VAL A 19 17.91 4.88 -0.79
C VAL A 19 16.98 4.58 -1.98
N PHE A 20 17.13 5.37 -3.04
CA PHE A 20 16.57 5.07 -4.36
C PHE A 20 17.38 3.92 -4.96
N TRP A 21 16.98 2.68 -4.66
CA TRP A 21 17.53 1.51 -5.35
C TRP A 21 16.72 1.23 -6.62
N LEU A 22 17.40 1.38 -7.76
CA LEU A 22 16.91 1.03 -9.09
C LEU A 22 16.45 -0.43 -9.16
N TRP A 23 15.15 -0.66 -9.24
CA TRP A 23 14.57 -1.93 -9.71
C TRP A 23 13.45 -1.62 -10.71
N GLY A 24 13.71 -1.92 -12.00
CA GLY A 24 12.71 -2.28 -12.99
C GLY A 24 11.72 -1.20 -13.44
N TRP A 25 11.78 -0.85 -14.72
CA TRP A 25 10.73 -0.17 -15.49
C TRP A 25 9.48 -1.04 -15.65
N PHE A 26 8.79 -1.31 -14.53
CA PHE A 26 7.38 -1.59 -14.53
C PHE A 26 6.72 -0.34 -14.00
N THR A 27 5.88 0.31 -14.80
CA THR A 27 4.93 1.32 -14.30
C THR A 27 3.93 0.59 -13.41
N VAL A 28 4.37 0.23 -12.20
CA VAL A 28 3.48 -0.11 -11.10
C VAL A 28 2.79 1.20 -10.75
N GLU A 29 1.49 1.24 -10.95
CA GLU A 29 0.65 2.41 -10.66
C GLU A 29 1.08 3.02 -9.31
N PRO A 30 1.46 4.31 -9.26
CA PRO A 30 1.94 4.96 -8.03
C PRO A 30 0.95 4.90 -6.85
N ALA A 31 -0.33 4.70 -7.13
CA ALA A 31 -1.40 4.55 -6.14
C ALA A 31 -1.38 3.17 -5.44
N VAL A 32 -0.79 2.14 -6.05
CA VAL A 32 -0.67 0.82 -5.44
C VAL A 32 0.42 0.85 -4.36
N LEU A 33 0.02 0.50 -3.14
CA LEU A 33 0.87 0.35 -1.97
C LEU A 33 1.98 -0.66 -2.27
N ARG A 34 3.23 -0.26 -2.02
CA ARG A 34 4.38 -1.16 -2.09
C ARG A 34 4.69 -1.73 -0.71
N ASP A 35 5.32 -2.90 -0.71
CA ASP A 35 5.85 -3.49 0.50
C ASP A 35 6.91 -2.56 1.14
N GLY A 36 6.76 -2.29 2.43
CA GLY A 36 7.55 -1.30 3.17
C GLY A 36 7.11 0.16 3.00
N GLU A 37 6.11 0.45 2.16
CA GLU A 37 5.48 1.77 2.11
C GLU A 37 4.30 1.86 3.09
N THR A 38 3.95 3.10 3.44
CA THR A 38 2.69 3.45 4.11
C THR A 38 1.93 4.41 3.22
N ARG A 39 0.62 4.20 3.05
CA ARG A 39 -0.25 5.09 2.27
C ARG A 39 -1.45 5.52 3.09
N THR A 40 -1.80 6.80 2.96
CA THR A 40 -2.90 7.42 3.70
C THR A 40 -4.20 7.33 2.91
N SER A 41 -5.32 7.12 3.59
CA SER A 41 -6.65 7.13 3.00
C SER A 41 -7.08 8.53 2.54
N ALA A 42 -8.14 8.60 1.73
CA ALA A 42 -8.68 9.86 1.21
C ALA A 42 -9.00 10.89 2.31
N SER A 43 -9.51 10.44 3.47
CA SER A 43 -9.82 11.36 4.58
C SER A 43 -8.61 11.80 5.40
N GLY A 44 -7.44 11.17 5.23
CA GLY A 44 -6.29 11.42 6.09
C GLY A 44 -6.34 10.71 7.45
N ARG A 45 -7.46 10.06 7.81
CA ARG A 45 -7.68 9.47 9.15
C ARG A 45 -7.06 8.08 9.32
N TYR A 46 -6.81 7.41 8.20
CA TYR A 46 -6.31 6.04 8.20
C TYR A 46 -5.06 5.91 7.34
N THR A 47 -4.24 4.92 7.67
CA THR A 47 -3.12 4.50 6.86
C THR A 47 -3.18 3.00 6.60
N SER A 48 -2.60 2.57 5.48
CA SER A 48 -2.39 1.17 5.15
C SER A 48 -0.91 0.90 4.91
N GLU A 49 -0.45 -0.26 5.36
CA GLU A 49 0.88 -0.79 5.08
C GLU A 49 0.82 -2.33 5.04
N PHE A 50 1.91 -2.96 4.61
CA PHE A 50 2.05 -4.41 4.71
C PHE A 50 2.81 -4.78 5.99
N PHE A 51 2.21 -5.65 6.80
CA PHE A 51 2.95 -6.42 7.79
C PHE A 51 3.47 -7.71 7.16
N ALA A 52 4.48 -8.31 7.79
CA ALA A 52 5.11 -9.51 7.27
C ALA A 52 5.33 -10.56 8.37
N GLU A 53 5.15 -11.82 7.98
CA GLU A 53 5.35 -13.00 8.81
C GLU A 53 6.16 -14.04 8.01
N GLU A 54 6.97 -14.83 8.71
CA GLU A 54 7.63 -15.98 8.12
C GLU A 54 6.76 -17.22 8.29
N ILE A 55 6.41 -17.89 7.19
CA ILE A 55 5.67 -19.15 7.17
C ILE A 55 6.44 -20.10 6.25
N ASP A 56 6.79 -21.28 6.77
CA ASP A 56 7.57 -22.32 6.06
C ASP A 56 8.85 -21.78 5.40
N GLY A 57 9.58 -20.91 6.10
CA GLY A 57 10.82 -20.29 5.62
C GLY A 57 10.63 -19.26 4.50
N LYS A 58 9.39 -18.81 4.27
CA LYS A 58 9.05 -17.79 3.27
C LYS A 58 8.42 -16.58 3.94
N ARG A 59 8.83 -15.38 3.51
CA ARG A 59 8.21 -14.12 3.94
C ARG A 59 6.88 -13.92 3.23
N ASN A 60 5.80 -13.92 3.99
CA ASN A 60 4.46 -13.62 3.54
C ASN A 60 4.05 -12.26 4.10
N VAL A 61 3.24 -11.52 3.35
CA VAL A 61 2.76 -10.20 3.76
C VAL A 61 1.25 -10.18 3.88
N TYR A 62 0.71 -9.24 4.65
CA TYR A 62 -0.72 -8.98 4.73
C TYR A 62 -0.96 -7.50 4.97
N PRO A 63 -1.95 -6.89 4.30
CA PRO A 63 -2.26 -5.49 4.53
C PRO A 63 -2.92 -5.30 5.88
N VAL A 64 -2.64 -4.15 6.49
CA VAL A 64 -3.31 -3.67 7.71
C VAL A 64 -3.85 -2.27 7.47
N ILE A 65 -4.89 -1.90 8.20
CA ILE A 65 -5.38 -0.52 8.32
C ILE A 65 -5.12 -0.05 9.74
N LYS A 66 -4.53 1.13 9.87
CA LYS A 66 -4.28 1.80 11.14
C LYS A 66 -5.06 3.10 11.24
N ASN A 67 -5.51 3.44 12.45
CA ASN A 67 -6.07 4.76 12.75
C ASN A 67 -4.96 5.81 12.95
N ALA A 68 -5.36 7.07 13.17
CA ALA A 68 -4.44 8.18 13.41
C ALA A 68 -3.55 8.02 14.66
N ALA A 69 -3.91 7.15 15.61
CA ALA A 69 -3.07 6.81 16.76
C ALA A 69 -2.04 5.69 16.45
N GLY A 70 -2.08 5.13 15.24
CA GLY A 70 -1.24 4.01 14.82
C GLY A 70 -1.75 2.63 15.25
N GLU A 71 -2.95 2.56 15.81
CA GLU A 71 -3.57 1.30 16.24
C GLU A 71 -4.14 0.56 15.04
N VAL A 72 -3.88 -0.75 14.96
CA VAL A 72 -4.41 -1.61 13.91
C VAL A 72 -5.91 -1.81 14.15
N VAL A 73 -6.73 -1.27 13.25
CA VAL A 73 -8.20 -1.41 13.27
C VAL A 73 -8.70 -2.51 12.34
N TRP A 74 -7.83 -2.97 11.44
CA TRP A 74 -8.08 -4.11 10.57
C TRP A 74 -6.76 -4.74 10.12
N ALA A 75 -6.74 -6.07 10.01
CA ALA A 75 -5.66 -6.82 9.39
C ALA A 75 -6.28 -7.92 8.52
N ASP A 76 -5.70 -8.16 7.34
CA ASP A 76 -6.13 -9.27 6.51
C ASP A 76 -5.86 -10.60 7.21
N ASP A 77 -6.81 -11.52 7.11
CA ASP A 77 -6.64 -12.89 7.59
C ASP A 77 -5.76 -13.72 6.65
N ARG A 78 -5.57 -13.27 5.41
CA ARG A 78 -4.74 -13.95 4.41
C ARG A 78 -3.30 -13.46 4.43
N ARG A 79 -2.38 -14.42 4.26
CA ARG A 79 -0.94 -14.19 4.17
C ARG A 79 -0.53 -14.44 2.73
N TYR A 80 -0.05 -13.40 2.08
CA TYR A 80 0.27 -13.38 0.66
C TYR A 80 1.78 -13.56 0.45
N LEU A 81 2.14 -14.58 -0.32
CA LEU A 81 3.50 -14.72 -0.81
C LEU A 81 3.68 -13.83 -2.05
N MET A 82 4.16 -12.60 -1.90
CA MET A 82 4.27 -11.62 -3.02
C MET A 82 5.05 -12.13 -4.23
N SER A 83 6.01 -13.05 -4.04
CA SER A 83 6.77 -13.65 -5.14
C SER A 83 5.98 -14.64 -5.98
N ALA A 84 4.85 -15.15 -5.47
CA ALA A 84 4.00 -16.14 -6.15
C ALA A 84 2.59 -15.58 -6.46
N HIS A 85 2.01 -14.83 -5.52
CA HIS A 85 0.66 -14.30 -5.57
C HIS A 85 0.69 -12.83 -5.15
N SER A 86 0.94 -11.94 -6.11
CA SER A 86 0.94 -10.51 -5.84
C SER A 86 -0.47 -10.01 -5.50
N VAL A 87 -0.52 -9.08 -4.55
CA VAL A 87 -1.74 -8.36 -4.15
C VAL A 87 -1.42 -6.88 -4.24
N GLY A 88 -2.16 -6.16 -5.10
CA GLY A 88 -2.16 -4.71 -5.11
C GLY A 88 -3.08 -4.22 -4.00
N VAL A 89 -2.63 -3.22 -3.24
CA VAL A 89 -3.44 -2.59 -2.19
C VAL A 89 -3.54 -1.11 -2.52
N VAL A 90 -4.75 -0.57 -2.58
CA VAL A 90 -4.96 0.81 -3.01
C VAL A 90 -6.15 1.43 -2.27
N TRP A 91 -5.98 2.67 -1.81
CA TRP A 91 -7.11 3.46 -1.31
C TRP A 91 -7.91 4.01 -2.48
N GLN A 92 -9.22 3.92 -2.41
CA GLN A 92 -10.11 4.64 -3.32
C GLN A 92 -9.89 6.16 -3.19
N GLU A 93 -9.91 6.90 -4.29
CA GLU A 93 -9.52 8.32 -4.29
C GLU A 93 -10.43 9.22 -3.43
N ASP A 94 -11.72 8.88 -3.32
CA ASP A 94 -12.75 9.71 -2.70
C ASP A 94 -13.43 9.07 -1.49
N ALA A 95 -12.92 7.92 -1.02
CA ALA A 95 -13.51 7.19 0.09
C ALA A 95 -12.45 6.48 0.94
N ASP A 96 -12.78 6.28 2.23
CA ASP A 96 -12.01 5.40 3.12
C ASP A 96 -12.37 3.93 2.82
N VAL A 97 -12.09 3.49 1.59
CA VAL A 97 -12.27 2.11 1.12
C VAL A 97 -10.93 1.61 0.60
N LEU A 98 -10.44 0.52 1.18
CA LEU A 98 -9.19 -0.10 0.76
C LEU A 98 -9.50 -1.26 -0.20
N TRP A 99 -8.99 -1.18 -1.42
CA TRP A 99 -9.12 -2.23 -2.41
C TRP A 99 -7.90 -3.14 -2.41
N LEU A 100 -8.16 -4.44 -2.42
CA LEU A 100 -7.17 -5.51 -2.55
C LEU A 100 -7.38 -6.18 -3.90
N LEU A 101 -6.43 -5.97 -4.81
CA LEU A 101 -6.46 -6.43 -6.18
C LEU A 101 -5.55 -7.64 -6.32
N SER A 102 -6.12 -8.82 -6.58
CA SER A 102 -5.33 -10.03 -6.83
C SER A 102 -5.81 -10.72 -8.09
N LYS A 103 -4.86 -11.05 -8.98
CA LYS A 103 -5.15 -11.84 -10.19
C LYS A 103 -5.44 -13.31 -9.89
N ASP A 104 -5.07 -13.78 -8.70
CA ASP A 104 -5.20 -15.17 -8.31
C ASP A 104 -6.57 -15.45 -7.65
N ILE A 105 -6.93 -14.61 -6.67
CA ILE A 105 -8.13 -14.83 -5.84
C ILE A 105 -9.26 -13.84 -6.12
N GLY A 106 -9.05 -12.91 -7.06
CA GLY A 106 -9.98 -11.83 -7.36
C GLY A 106 -9.80 -10.59 -6.48
N SER A 107 -10.52 -9.55 -6.85
CA SER A 107 -10.50 -8.26 -6.18
C SER A 107 -11.53 -8.20 -5.05
N SER A 108 -11.18 -7.54 -3.94
CA SER A 108 -12.06 -7.31 -2.79
C SER A 108 -11.86 -5.90 -2.26
N CYS A 109 -12.82 -5.39 -1.50
CA CYS A 109 -12.69 -4.11 -0.81
C CYS A 109 -12.83 -4.29 0.70
N VAL A 110 -12.26 -3.37 1.46
CA VAL A 110 -12.35 -3.31 2.91
C VAL A 110 -12.95 -1.95 3.25
N VAL A 111 -14.08 -1.98 3.93
CA VAL A 111 -14.88 -0.79 4.23
C VAL A 111 -15.34 -0.81 5.68
N GLU A 112 -15.36 0.36 6.31
CA GLU A 112 -15.91 0.53 7.65
C GLU A 112 -17.45 0.48 7.61
N LYS A 113 -18.04 -0.43 8.39
CA LYS A 113 -19.48 -0.57 8.61
C LYS A 113 -19.71 -0.57 10.13
N ASP A 114 -20.43 0.43 10.64
CA ASP A 114 -20.75 0.57 12.06
C ASP A 114 -19.53 0.49 13.01
N GLY A 115 -18.42 1.12 12.61
CA GLY A 115 -17.17 1.14 13.40
C GLY A 115 -16.30 -0.11 13.25
N VAL A 116 -16.69 -1.05 12.38
CA VAL A 116 -15.95 -2.28 12.12
C VAL A 116 -15.54 -2.33 10.66
N TRP A 117 -14.26 -2.58 10.40
CA TRP A 117 -13.76 -2.78 9.05
C TRP A 117 -14.04 -4.20 8.58
N VAL A 118 -14.73 -4.32 7.45
CA VAL A 118 -15.16 -5.60 6.89
C VAL A 118 -14.60 -5.74 5.48
N LYS A 119 -13.98 -6.89 5.20
CA LYS A 119 -13.58 -7.29 3.86
C LYS A 119 -14.79 -7.85 3.12
N ASP A 120 -15.12 -7.23 2.00
CA ASP A 120 -16.27 -7.55 1.15
C ASP A 120 -15.79 -8.01 -0.23
N TRP A 121 -16.26 -9.19 -0.62
CA TRP A 121 -16.00 -9.79 -1.92
C TRP A 121 -17.14 -9.57 -2.91
N ASN A 122 -18.32 -9.18 -2.42
CA ASN A 122 -19.54 -9.07 -3.20
C ASN A 122 -19.85 -7.62 -3.56
N TRP A 123 -18.86 -6.93 -4.09
CA TRP A 123 -19.02 -5.58 -4.65
C TRP A 123 -19.72 -5.67 -6.02
N SER A 124 -20.52 -4.65 -6.35
CA SER A 124 -21.37 -4.67 -7.56
C SER A 124 -20.64 -4.20 -8.82
N ALA A 125 -19.72 -3.25 -8.69
CA ALA A 125 -18.84 -2.77 -9.76
C ALA A 125 -17.54 -2.21 -9.17
N LEU A 126 -16.46 -2.25 -9.94
CA LEU A 126 -15.22 -1.56 -9.59
C LEU A 126 -15.41 -0.05 -9.83
N PRO A 127 -15.05 0.80 -8.85
CA PRO A 127 -14.92 2.23 -9.06
C PRO A 127 -13.92 2.52 -10.20
N SER A 128 -14.15 3.60 -10.95
CA SER A 128 -13.41 3.87 -12.19
C SER A 128 -11.91 4.13 -11.99
N ASP A 129 -11.53 4.67 -10.84
CA ASP A 129 -10.14 4.83 -10.40
C ASP A 129 -9.51 3.45 -10.20
N ILE A 130 -10.18 2.55 -9.48
CA ILE A 130 -9.69 1.19 -9.24
C ILE A 130 -9.66 0.34 -10.52
N GLU A 131 -10.67 0.47 -11.38
CA GLU A 131 -10.76 -0.26 -12.65
C GLU A 131 -9.57 0.04 -13.57
N LYS A 132 -9.14 1.31 -13.64
CA LYS A 132 -7.94 1.71 -14.41
C LYS A 132 -6.70 0.98 -13.89
N ILE A 133 -6.54 0.92 -12.58
CA ILE A 133 -5.38 0.30 -11.92
C ILE A 133 -5.37 -1.21 -12.13
N GLU A 134 -6.54 -1.86 -12.02
CA GLU A 134 -6.66 -3.30 -12.21
C GLU A 134 -6.35 -3.72 -13.66
N LYS A 135 -6.77 -2.90 -14.63
CA LYS A 135 -6.61 -3.19 -16.07
C LYS A 135 -5.26 -2.77 -16.65
N GLY A 136 -4.61 -1.75 -16.08
CA GLY A 136 -3.34 -1.20 -16.56
C GLY A 136 -3.51 -0.15 -17.64
#